data_AF-A0A1N7GIS9-F1
#
_entry.id   AF-A0A1N7GIS9-F1
#
_cell.length_a   1.000
_cell.length_b   1.000
_cell.length_c   1.000
_cell.angle_alpha   90.00
_cell.angle_beta   90.00
_cell.angle_gamma   90.00
#
_symmetry.space_group_name_H-M   'P 1'
#
loop_
_entity.id
_entity.type
_entity.pdbx_description
1 polymer ?
#
loop_
_entity_poly.entity_id
_entity_poly.type
_entity_poly.pdbx_seq_one_letter_code
_entity_poly.pdbx_strand_id
1 'polypeptide(L)'
;MPSARAILELPRTPASASSGVTLGQAGRAVAASYLLASEGDERWAKFSIRLPEDLHRRSVRAMNRLRKMLRRRGLGTNHVWNSALAVMTPADLDVCVEWARARRQASDGIEAPSRSTTVHPAVKEAMTDLEGDLREHARHGLVGYLIAEIISRFLDRLEAELPDANG
;
A
#
# COMPACT_ATOMS: atom_id res chain seq x y z
N MET A 1 -9.04 8.45 22.61
CA MET A 1 -8.35 8.91 21.40
C MET A 1 -7.17 7.97 21.12
N PRO A 2 -7.36 6.83 20.42
CA PRO A 2 -6.22 6.07 19.94
C PRO A 2 -5.71 6.71 18.65
N SER A 3 -4.41 6.99 18.69
CA SER A 3 -3.57 7.55 17.64
C SER A 3 -3.56 6.68 16.37
N ALA A 4 -3.22 7.27 15.23
CA ALA A 4 -3.07 6.59 13.93
C ALA A 4 -2.27 5.30 14.07
N ARG A 5 -2.95 4.14 14.04
CA ARG A 5 -2.31 2.84 14.16
C ARG A 5 -1.77 2.45 12.79
N ALA A 6 -0.49 2.74 12.54
CA ALA A 6 0.21 2.05 11.47
C ALA A 6 0.12 0.55 11.75
N ILE A 7 -0.41 -0.24 10.81
CA ILE A 7 -0.61 -1.69 10.97
C ILE A 7 0.73 -2.40 11.17
N LEU A 8 1.79 -1.83 10.59
CA LEU A 8 3.17 -2.20 10.85
C LEU A 8 3.93 -1.00 11.41
N GLU A 9 4.62 -1.19 12.52
CA GLU A 9 5.76 -0.35 12.87
C GLU A 9 6.91 -0.71 11.92
N LEU A 10 6.85 -0.18 10.70
CA LEU A 10 7.95 -0.30 9.75
C LEU A 10 9.20 0.36 10.36
N PRO A 11 10.39 -0.27 10.29
CA PRO A 11 11.60 0.27 10.89
C PRO A 11 11.79 1.74 10.49
N ARG A 12 11.84 2.62 11.50
CA ARG A 12 12.07 4.07 11.32
C ARG A 12 13.48 4.37 10.85
N THR A 13 14.37 3.39 10.98
CA THR A 13 15.74 3.47 10.55
C THR A 13 15.73 3.66 9.03
N PRO A 14 16.31 4.75 8.50
CA PRO A 14 16.60 4.76 7.07
C PRO A 14 17.42 3.50 6.81
N ALA A 15 17.03 2.70 5.83
CA ALA A 15 17.98 1.84 5.16
C ALA A 15 19.14 2.78 4.84
N SER A 16 20.25 2.66 5.56
CA SER A 16 21.38 3.58 5.42
C SER A 16 21.88 3.39 4.01
N ALA A 17 21.34 4.23 3.12
CA ALA A 17 21.76 4.27 1.76
C ALA A 17 23.11 4.94 1.86
N SER A 18 24.15 4.16 1.61
CA SER A 18 25.48 4.63 1.20
C SER A 18 25.44 5.44 -0.11
N SER A 19 24.27 5.97 -0.48
CA SER A 19 23.91 6.73 -1.67
C SER A 19 23.11 7.91 -1.12
N GLY A 20 23.57 9.15 -1.27
CA GLY A 20 22.95 10.37 -0.70
C GLY A 20 21.54 10.69 -1.23
N VAL A 21 20.63 9.73 -1.26
CA VAL A 21 19.24 9.81 -1.69
C VAL A 21 18.38 9.94 -0.45
N THR A 22 17.82 11.13 -0.25
CA THR A 22 16.82 11.36 0.81
C THR A 22 15.46 10.89 0.32
N LEU A 23 15.00 9.75 0.84
CA LEU A 23 13.63 9.29 0.62
C LEU A 23 12.65 10.03 1.53
N GLY A 24 11.49 10.42 0.99
CA GLY A 24 10.35 10.84 1.80
C GLY A 24 9.70 9.67 2.55
N GLN A 25 8.56 9.93 3.19
CA GLN A 25 7.91 8.95 4.07
C GLN A 25 7.40 7.73 3.30
N ALA A 26 6.80 7.92 2.12
CA ALA A 26 6.27 6.82 1.31
C ALA A 26 7.41 5.94 0.78
N GLY A 27 8.48 6.54 0.27
CA GLY A 27 9.67 5.84 -0.20
C GLY A 27 10.34 5.03 0.91
N ARG A 28 10.45 5.60 2.13
CA ARG A 28 10.96 4.86 3.30
C ARG A 28 10.08 3.68 3.68
N ALA A 29 8.76 3.82 3.62
CA ALA A 29 7.83 2.71 3.91
C ALA A 29 8.04 1.54 2.93
N VAL A 30 8.19 1.83 1.63
CA VAL A 30 8.47 0.77 0.63
C VAL A 30 9.84 0.12 0.85
N ALA A 31 10.87 0.91 1.20
CA ALA A 31 12.18 0.37 1.52
C ALA A 31 12.15 -0.54 2.76
N ALA A 32 11.45 -0.12 3.82
CA ALA A 32 11.27 -0.91 5.04
C ALA A 32 10.49 -2.21 4.78
N SER A 33 9.43 -2.15 3.96
CA SER A 33 8.66 -3.30 3.49
C SER A 33 9.54 -4.30 2.72
N TYR A 34 10.50 -3.83 1.92
CA TYR A 34 11.48 -4.69 1.24
C TYR A 34 12.48 -5.34 2.21
N LEU A 35 13.01 -4.58 3.17
CA LEU A 35 13.94 -5.12 4.19
C LEU A 35 13.26 -6.18 5.04
N LEU A 36 12.04 -5.90 5.51
CA LEU A 36 11.25 -6.86 6.28
C LEU A 36 11.01 -8.17 5.52
N ALA A 37 10.81 -8.11 4.20
CA ALA A 37 10.69 -9.30 3.36
C ALA A 37 12.01 -10.05 3.13
N SER A 38 13.13 -9.35 3.20
CA SER A 38 14.46 -9.89 2.90
C SER A 38 15.13 -10.48 4.14
N GLU A 39 14.80 -9.96 5.32
CA GLU A 39 15.40 -10.32 6.61
C GLU A 39 14.50 -11.25 7.44
N GLY A 40 13.20 -11.30 7.15
CA GLY A 40 12.26 -12.13 7.89
C GLY A 40 12.29 -13.60 7.49
N ASP A 41 12.30 -14.50 8.48
CA ASP A 41 11.99 -15.91 8.29
C ASP A 41 10.49 -16.15 7.98
N GLU A 42 9.66 -15.15 8.25
CA GLU A 42 8.22 -15.22 8.06
C GLU A 42 7.84 -15.17 6.58
N ARG A 43 7.15 -16.22 6.10
CA ARG A 43 6.66 -16.27 4.73
C ARG A 43 5.51 -15.29 4.56
N TRP A 44 5.71 -14.34 3.65
CA TRP A 44 4.67 -13.41 3.23
C TRP A 44 3.44 -14.16 2.72
N ALA A 45 2.27 -13.72 3.18
CA ALA A 45 1.01 -14.40 2.95
C ALA A 45 0.42 -14.03 1.58
N LYS A 46 -0.16 -15.01 0.88
CA LYS A 46 -0.97 -14.76 -0.32
C LYS A 46 -2.15 -13.86 0.02
N PHE A 47 -2.37 -12.85 -0.82
CA PHE A 47 -3.43 -11.87 -0.66
C PHE A 47 -3.97 -11.45 -2.03
N SER A 48 -5.25 -11.09 -2.09
CA SER A 48 -5.91 -10.65 -3.31
C SER A 48 -6.34 -9.20 -3.17
N ILE A 49 -6.02 -8.38 -4.17
CA ILE A 49 -6.45 -6.99 -4.23
C ILE A 49 -7.27 -6.75 -5.49
N ARG A 50 -8.30 -5.92 -5.40
CA ARG A 50 -9.02 -5.41 -6.58
C ARG A 50 -8.45 -4.06 -6.94
N LEU A 51 -7.78 -3.98 -8.09
CA LEU A 51 -7.01 -2.78 -8.45
C LEU A 51 -7.25 -2.37 -9.91
N PRO A 52 -7.77 -1.16 -10.16
CA PRO A 52 -7.91 -0.60 -11.50
C PRO A 52 -6.58 -0.61 -12.28
N GLU A 53 -6.66 -0.77 -13.61
CA GLU A 53 -5.47 -0.91 -14.46
C GLU A 53 -4.58 0.35 -14.45
N ASP A 54 -5.15 1.54 -14.28
CA ASP A 54 -4.39 2.78 -14.11
C ASP A 54 -3.54 2.74 -12.81
N LEU A 55 -4.12 2.34 -11.67
CA LEU A 55 -3.41 2.24 -10.40
C LEU A 55 -2.36 1.12 -10.42
N HIS A 56 -2.64 0.01 -11.11
CA HIS A 56 -1.65 -1.04 -11.35
C HIS A 56 -0.45 -0.51 -12.13
N ARG A 57 -0.68 0.18 -13.25
CA ARG A 57 0.39 0.79 -14.07
C ARG A 57 1.18 1.85 -13.29
N ARG A 58 0.51 2.68 -12.49
CA ARG A 58 1.15 3.65 -11.59
C ARG A 58 2.05 2.95 -10.57
N SER A 59 1.56 1.91 -9.92
CA SER A 59 2.34 1.09 -8.96
C SER A 59 3.62 0.53 -9.59
N VAL A 60 3.52 -0.02 -10.81
CA VAL A 60 4.67 -0.56 -11.55
C VAL A 60 5.68 0.53 -11.89
N ARG A 61 5.23 1.71 -12.36
CA ARG A 61 6.12 2.84 -12.68
C ARG A 61 6.83 3.39 -11.45
N ALA A 62 6.09 3.65 -10.38
CA ALA A 62 6.65 4.16 -9.12
C ALA A 62 7.66 3.16 -8.52
N MET A 63 7.31 1.86 -8.49
CA MET A 63 8.20 0.78 -8.08
C MET A 63 9.48 0.77 -8.91
N ASN A 64 9.38 0.86 -10.24
CA ASN A 64 10.55 0.84 -11.12
C ASN A 64 11.50 2.02 -10.89
N ARG A 65 10.95 3.22 -10.66
CA ARG A 65 11.74 4.42 -10.33
C ARG A 65 12.45 4.24 -8.98
N LEU A 66 11.71 3.82 -7.94
CA LEU A 66 12.26 3.60 -6.62
C LEU A 66 13.33 2.49 -6.62
N ARG A 67 13.09 1.40 -7.34
CA ARG A 67 14.05 0.30 -7.53
C ARG A 67 15.37 0.78 -8.14
N LYS A 68 15.32 1.67 -9.13
CA LYS A 68 16.52 2.29 -9.73
C LYS A 68 17.25 3.17 -8.72
N MET A 69 16.53 4.04 -8.03
CA MET A 69 17.10 4.95 -7.02
C MET A 69 17.80 4.20 -5.89
N LEU A 70 17.16 3.14 -5.37
CA LEU A 70 17.68 2.36 -4.24
C LEU A 70 18.67 1.27 -4.67
N ARG A 71 18.82 1.01 -5.97
CA ARG A 71 19.63 -0.09 -6.52
C ARG A 71 19.25 -1.47 -5.93
N ARG A 72 17.96 -1.71 -5.64
CA ARG A 72 17.45 -2.95 -5.01
C ARG A 72 16.68 -3.82 -5.99
N ARG A 73 17.35 -4.77 -6.65
CA ARG A 73 16.73 -5.63 -7.69
C ARG A 73 15.51 -6.44 -7.21
N GLY A 74 15.46 -6.81 -5.93
CA GLY A 74 14.35 -7.58 -5.33
C GLY A 74 13.11 -6.76 -4.96
N LEU A 75 13.14 -5.43 -5.12
CA LEU A 75 11.98 -4.58 -4.82
C LEU A 75 10.88 -4.78 -5.88
N GLY A 76 9.78 -5.44 -5.49
CA GLY A 76 8.58 -5.64 -6.30
C GLY A 76 7.40 -4.73 -5.96
N THR A 77 6.34 -4.79 -6.77
CA THR A 77 5.08 -4.03 -6.57
C THR A 77 4.33 -4.44 -5.31
N ASN A 78 4.51 -5.68 -4.86
CA ASN A 78 3.99 -6.17 -3.60
C ASN A 78 4.46 -5.31 -2.41
N HIS A 79 5.69 -4.78 -2.41
CA HIS A 79 6.14 -3.91 -1.33
C HIS A 79 5.43 -2.55 -1.35
N VAL A 80 5.08 -2.03 -2.53
CA VAL A 80 4.30 -0.80 -2.66
C VAL A 80 2.90 -1.00 -2.08
N TRP A 81 2.22 -2.08 -2.46
CA TRP A 81 0.87 -2.38 -1.97
C TRP A 81 0.86 -2.70 -0.47
N ASN A 82 1.80 -3.53 0.00
CA ASN A 82 1.97 -3.81 1.43
C ASN A 82 2.18 -2.52 2.23
N SER A 83 3.03 -1.60 1.74
CA SER A 83 3.30 -0.33 2.42
C SER A 83 2.07 0.57 2.44
N ALA A 84 1.35 0.68 1.31
CA ALA A 84 0.11 1.44 1.24
C ALA A 84 -0.89 0.95 2.29
N LEU A 85 -1.18 -0.35 2.30
CA LEU A 85 -2.09 -0.94 3.27
C LEU A 85 -1.58 -0.76 4.71
N ALA A 86 -0.28 -0.92 4.94
CA ALA A 86 0.27 -0.83 6.29
C ALA A 86 0.21 0.58 6.91
N VAL A 87 0.37 1.64 6.10
CA VAL A 87 0.59 3.01 6.62
C VAL A 87 -0.52 4.00 6.27
N MET A 88 -1.40 3.67 5.32
CA MET A 88 -2.45 4.58 4.84
C MET A 88 -3.86 4.10 5.18
N THR A 89 -4.03 2.90 5.75
CA THR A 89 -5.35 2.44 6.21
C THR A 89 -5.81 3.33 7.37
N PRO A 90 -6.97 4.01 7.26
CA PRO A 90 -7.52 4.79 8.36
C PRO A 90 -7.83 3.90 9.57
N ALA A 91 -7.59 4.42 10.77
CA ALA A 91 -7.98 3.75 12.02
C ALA A 91 -9.48 3.91 12.33
N ASP A 92 -10.11 4.91 11.74
CA ASP A 92 -11.53 5.20 11.91
C ASP A 92 -12.35 4.51 10.81
N LEU A 93 -13.29 3.65 11.21
CA LEU A 93 -14.13 2.87 10.31
C LEU A 93 -15.03 3.78 9.44
N ASP A 94 -15.51 4.91 9.97
CA ASP A 94 -16.36 5.82 9.20
C ASP A 94 -15.56 6.47 8.05
N VAL A 95 -14.29 6.79 8.30
CA VAL A 95 -13.37 7.28 7.25
C VAL A 95 -13.10 6.20 6.20
N CYS A 96 -12.92 4.95 6.62
CA CYS A 96 -12.82 3.81 5.71
C CYS A 96 -14.06 3.67 4.81
N VAL A 97 -15.27 3.81 5.39
CA VAL A 97 -16.54 3.76 4.66
C VAL A 97 -16.66 4.93 3.69
N GLU A 98 -16.30 6.14 4.11
CA GLU A 98 -16.32 7.34 3.25
C GLU A 98 -15.42 7.14 2.03
N TRP A 99 -14.17 6.73 2.24
CA TRP A 99 -13.20 6.49 1.17
C TRP A 99 -13.66 5.41 0.20
N ALA A 100 -14.19 4.31 0.73
CA ALA A 100 -14.71 3.22 -0.09
C ALA A 100 -15.89 3.68 -0.96
N ARG A 101 -16.82 4.47 -0.40
CA ARG A 101 -17.99 5.00 -1.12
C ARG A 101 -17.59 6.01 -2.18
N ALA A 102 -16.69 6.93 -1.86
CA ALA A 102 -16.16 7.91 -2.80
C ALA A 102 -15.50 7.21 -3.99
N ARG A 103 -14.66 6.18 -3.74
CA ARG A 103 -14.02 5.42 -4.80
C ARG A 103 -15.01 4.61 -5.64
N ARG A 104 -16.02 3.99 -4.99
CA ARG A 104 -17.10 3.28 -5.68
C ARG A 104 -17.90 4.22 -6.58
N GLN A 105 -18.19 5.44 -6.13
CA GLN A 105 -18.89 6.44 -6.92
C GLN A 105 -18.03 6.90 -8.10
N ALA A 106 -16.74 7.17 -7.88
CA ALA A 106 -15.82 7.56 -8.94
C ALA A 106 -15.59 6.46 -10.00
N SER A 107 -15.90 5.21 -9.68
CA SER A 107 -15.83 4.07 -10.61
C SER A 107 -17.19 3.65 -11.17
N ASP A 108 -18.25 4.44 -10.98
CA ASP A 108 -19.64 4.10 -11.34
C ASP A 108 -20.08 2.71 -10.83
N GLY A 109 -19.54 2.28 -9.69
CA GLY A 109 -19.78 0.95 -9.12
C GLY A 109 -19.14 -0.21 -9.88
N ILE A 110 -18.31 0.03 -10.90
CA ILE A 110 -17.59 -1.01 -11.62
C ILE A 110 -16.47 -1.59 -10.74
N GLU A 111 -16.49 -2.89 -10.52
CA GLU A 111 -15.43 -3.58 -9.77
C GLU A 111 -14.17 -3.75 -10.60
N ALA A 112 -13.02 -3.45 -9.98
CA ALA A 112 -11.72 -3.67 -10.59
C ALA A 112 -11.34 -5.16 -10.66
N PRO A 113 -10.47 -5.55 -11.62
CA PRO A 113 -9.96 -6.91 -11.70
C PRO A 113 -9.19 -7.28 -10.43
N SER A 114 -9.35 -8.55 -10.02
CA SER A 114 -8.60 -9.13 -8.92
C SER A 114 -7.17 -9.45 -9.34
N ARG A 115 -6.22 -9.20 -8.44
CA ARG A 115 -4.80 -9.50 -8.61
C ARG A 115 -4.27 -10.22 -7.39
N SER A 116 -3.55 -11.32 -7.64
CA SER A 116 -2.84 -12.03 -6.59
C SER A 116 -1.52 -11.34 -6.27
N THR A 117 -1.22 -11.23 -4.99
CA THR A 117 0.04 -10.68 -4.46
C THR A 117 0.43 -11.39 -3.17
N THR A 118 1.53 -10.95 -2.56
CA THR A 118 1.90 -11.32 -1.20
C THR A 118 2.06 -10.08 -0.34
N VAL A 119 1.64 -10.15 0.92
CA VAL A 119 1.77 -9.07 1.92
C VAL A 119 2.27 -9.66 3.23
N HIS A 120 2.69 -8.79 4.14
CA HIS A 120 3.03 -9.20 5.49
C HIS A 120 1.80 -9.81 6.21
N PRO A 121 1.95 -10.88 7.01
CA PRO A 121 0.82 -11.52 7.69
C PRO A 121 -0.04 -10.56 8.53
N ALA A 122 0.59 -9.68 9.33
CA ALA A 122 -0.16 -8.64 10.08
C ALA A 122 -0.98 -7.69 9.18
N VAL A 123 -0.51 -7.38 7.97
CA VAL A 123 -1.29 -6.58 7.01
C VAL A 123 -2.48 -7.37 6.50
N LYS A 124 -2.30 -8.66 6.20
CA LYS A 124 -3.40 -9.53 5.79
C LYS A 124 -4.45 -9.67 6.89
N GLU A 125 -4.03 -9.86 8.13
CA GLU A 125 -4.91 -9.98 9.29
C GLU A 125 -5.74 -8.70 9.46
N ALA A 126 -5.08 -7.54 9.55
CA ALA A 126 -5.76 -6.26 9.67
C ALA A 126 -6.76 -5.98 8.53
N MET A 127 -6.42 -6.35 7.29
CA MET A 127 -7.34 -6.19 6.15
C MET A 127 -8.51 -7.17 6.18
N THR A 128 -8.33 -8.35 6.77
CA THR A 128 -9.38 -9.36 6.94
C THR A 128 -10.37 -8.90 8.02
N ASP A 129 -9.86 -8.39 9.14
CA ASP A 129 -10.68 -7.83 10.21
C ASP A 129 -11.48 -6.63 9.71
N LEU A 130 -10.82 -5.72 8.99
CA LEU A 130 -11.48 -4.56 8.38
C LEU A 130 -12.55 -4.94 7.34
N GLU A 131 -12.36 -6.03 6.60
CA GLU A 131 -13.39 -6.55 5.71
C GLU A 131 -14.63 -7.01 6.49
N GLY A 132 -14.42 -7.65 7.64
CA GLY A 132 -15.48 -8.01 8.60
C GLY A 132 -16.22 -6.77 9.10
N ASP A 133 -15.51 -5.79 9.63
CA ASP A 133 -16.08 -4.56 10.17
C ASP A 133 -16.89 -3.78 9.11
N LEU A 134 -16.35 -3.63 7.89
CA LEU A 134 -17.02 -2.95 6.79
C LEU A 134 -18.29 -3.69 6.34
N ARG A 135 -18.24 -5.02 6.33
CA ARG A 135 -19.40 -5.86 5.98
C ARG A 135 -20.53 -5.65 6.99
N GLU A 136 -20.21 -5.55 8.27
CA GLU A 136 -21.18 -5.29 9.34
C GLU A 136 -21.73 -3.86 9.29
N HIS A 137 -20.88 -2.85 9.05
CA HIS A 137 -21.27 -1.44 9.11
C HIS A 137 -21.90 -0.87 7.83
N ALA A 138 -21.40 -1.22 6.64
CA ALA A 138 -21.64 -0.42 5.43
C ALA A 138 -22.01 -1.21 4.16
N ARG A 139 -22.34 -2.50 4.31
CA ARG A 139 -22.67 -3.50 3.27
C ARG A 139 -21.45 -4.16 2.62
N HIS A 140 -21.67 -5.37 2.13
CA HIS A 140 -20.68 -6.15 1.37
C HIS A 140 -20.11 -5.40 0.16
N GLY A 141 -18.85 -5.71 -0.17
CA GLY A 141 -18.20 -5.31 -1.41
C GLY A 141 -17.43 -3.99 -1.35
N LEU A 142 -17.39 -3.29 -0.20
CA LEU A 142 -16.68 -2.02 -0.07
C LEU A 142 -15.16 -2.15 0.07
N VAL A 143 -14.67 -3.28 0.60
CA VAL A 143 -13.23 -3.47 0.87
C VAL A 143 -12.35 -3.32 -0.38
N GLY A 144 -12.82 -3.78 -1.55
CA GLY A 144 -12.08 -3.65 -2.80
C GLY A 144 -11.89 -2.19 -3.23
N TYR A 145 -12.91 -1.36 -3.06
CA TYR A 145 -12.84 0.08 -3.34
C TYR A 145 -11.95 0.80 -2.32
N LEU A 146 -12.03 0.42 -1.04
CA LEU A 146 -11.15 0.96 -0.01
C LEU A 146 -9.68 0.68 -0.31
N ILE A 147 -9.34 -0.57 -0.64
CA ILE A 147 -7.96 -0.96 -1.00
C ILE A 147 -7.45 -0.13 -2.19
N ALA A 148 -8.28 0.05 -3.22
CA ALA A 148 -7.92 0.86 -4.38
C ALA A 148 -7.67 2.33 -3.99
N GLU A 149 -8.49 2.89 -3.10
CA GLU A 149 -8.34 4.28 -2.63
C GLU A 149 -7.09 4.47 -1.76
N ILE A 150 -6.81 3.54 -0.85
CA ILE A 150 -5.59 3.53 -0.03
C ILE A 150 -4.36 3.50 -0.93
N ILE A 151 -4.35 2.63 -1.94
CA ILE A 151 -3.24 2.53 -2.90
C ILE A 151 -3.12 3.81 -3.72
N SER A 152 -4.24 4.40 -4.19
CA SER A 152 -4.23 5.66 -4.95
C SER A 152 -3.54 6.77 -4.16
N ARG A 153 -3.97 7.00 -2.92
CA ARG A 153 -3.43 8.05 -2.05
C ARG A 153 -1.96 7.81 -1.70
N PHE A 154 -1.58 6.56 -1.49
CA PHE A 154 -0.17 6.21 -1.27
C PHE A 154 0.68 6.50 -2.51
N LEU A 155 0.18 6.19 -3.71
CA LEU A 155 0.87 6.47 -4.96
C LEU A 155 1.01 7.97 -5.20
N ASP A 156 0.01 8.79 -4.89
CA ASP A 156 0.12 10.25 -4.99
C ASP A 156 1.29 10.77 -4.15
N ARG A 157 1.44 10.27 -2.91
CA ARG A 157 2.57 10.62 -2.03
C ARG A 157 3.90 10.09 -2.56
N LEU A 158 3.95 8.82 -2.96
CA LEU A 158 5.18 8.21 -3.46
C LEU A 158 5.66 8.89 -4.74
N GLU A 159 4.76 9.19 -5.67
CA GLU A 159 5.11 9.83 -6.94
C GLU A 159 5.63 11.26 -6.74
N ALA A 160 5.12 11.99 -5.74
CA ALA A 160 5.63 13.32 -5.36
C ALA A 160 7.05 13.28 -4.76
N GLU A 161 7.46 12.15 -4.18
CA GLU A 161 8.80 11.95 -3.61
C GLU A 161 9.83 11.47 -4.65
N LEU A 162 9.37 11.00 -5.82
CA LEU A 162 10.24 10.44 -6.84
C LEU A 162 10.67 11.53 -7.85
N PRO A 163 11.96 11.64 -8.18
CA PRO A 163 12.48 12.61 -9.15
C PRO A 163 11.94 12.29 -10.53
N ASP A 164 11.50 13.31 -11.27
CA ASP A 164 10.90 13.17 -12.59
C ASP A 164 11.74 12.29 -13.52
N ALA A 165 11.07 11.59 -14.44
CA ALA A 165 11.73 10.66 -15.35
C ALA A 165 12.69 11.35 -16.36
N ASN A 166 12.76 12.69 -16.35
CA ASN A 166 13.62 13.50 -17.22
C ASN A 166 14.77 14.11 -16.40
N GLY A 167 15.81 13.31 -16.20
CA GLY A 167 17.13 13.73 -15.74
C GLY A 167 18.19 13.03 -16.57
#